data_AF-A0A4V0YZM9-F1
#
_entry.id   AF-A0A4V0YZM9-F1
#
_cell.length_a   1.000
_cell.length_b   1.000
_cell.length_c   1.000
_cell.angle_alpha   90.00
_cell.angle_beta   90.00
_cell.angle_gamma   90.00
#
_symmetry.space_group_name_H-M   'P 1'
#
loop_
_entity.id
_entity.type
_entity.pdbx_description
1 polymer ?
#
loop_
_entity_poly.entity_id
_entity_poly.type
_entity_poly.pdbx_seq_one_letter_code
_entity_poly.pdbx_strand_id
1 'polypeptide(L)' 'MLEPREYLPVLAALNATMNVINTTSDSTLFTRAHILYSECLSFLQRKDVPVIFNEERACFVVDTLKIARRKAMLKAALQV' A
#
# COMPACT_ATOMS: atom_id res chain seq x y z
N MET A 1 -8.79 -12.00 0.55
CA MET A 1 -8.17 -10.84 -0.15
C MET A 1 -9.11 -9.67 0.03
N LEU A 2 -8.65 -8.48 0.46
CA LEU A 2 -9.54 -7.32 0.51
C LEU A 2 -9.98 -6.91 -0.88
N GLU A 3 -11.21 -6.40 -0.96
CA GLU A 3 -11.72 -5.76 -2.16
C GLU A 3 -10.99 -4.43 -2.41
N PRO A 4 -10.82 -4.00 -3.68
CA PRO A 4 -10.21 -2.72 -4.02
C PRO A 4 -10.77 -1.52 -3.26
N ARG A 5 -12.09 -1.50 -3.05
CA ARG A 5 -12.78 -0.44 -2.28
C ARG A 5 -12.29 -0.29 -0.85
N GLU A 6 -11.71 -1.34 -0.27
CA GLU A 6 -11.28 -1.34 1.13
C GLU A 6 -9.80 -0.96 1.28
N TYR A 7 -8.93 -1.36 0.34
CA TYR A 7 -7.50 -1.06 0.43
C TYR A 7 -7.08 0.21 -0.31
N LEU A 8 -7.81 0.65 -1.34
CA LEU A 8 -7.48 1.85 -2.11
C LEU A 8 -7.46 3.13 -1.25
N PRO A 9 -8.43 3.37 -0.34
CA PRO A 9 -8.38 4.52 0.55
C PRO A 9 -7.15 4.50 1.48
N VAL A 10 -6.78 3.31 1.96
CA VAL A 10 -5.60 3.14 2.83
C VAL A 10 -4.30 3.39 2.05
N LEU A 11 -4.23 2.95 0.79
CA LEU A 11 -3.09 3.24 -0.08
C LEU A 11 -2.97 4.75 -0.38
N ALA A 12 -4.10 5.43 -0.61
CA ALA A 12 -4.12 6.88 -0.79
C ALA A 12 -3.65 7.61 0.48
N ALA A 13 -4.11 7.18 1.66
CA ALA A 13 -3.65 7.71 2.93
C ALA A 13 -2.15 7.47 3.18
N LEU A 14 -1.64 6.29 2.84
CA LEU A 14 -0.21 5.98 2.91
C LEU A 14 0.63 6.95 2.07
N ASN A 15 0.21 7.21 0.83
CA ASN A 15 0.91 8.13 -0.06
C ASN A 15 0.80 9.59 0.41
N ALA A 16 -0.37 10.00 0.89
CA ALA A 16 -0.57 11.35 1.42
C ALA A 16 0.29 11.61 2.65
N THR A 17 0.33 10.65 3.59
CA THR A 17 1.14 10.77 4.82
C THR A 17 2.64 10.79 4.51
N MET A 18 3.11 9.98 3.56
CA MET A 18 4.49 10.04 3.10
C MET A 18 4.84 11.41 2.51
N ASN A 19 3.95 12.01 1.71
CA ASN A 19 4.16 13.35 1.18
C ASN A 19 4.26 14.39 2.30
N VAL A 20 3.41 14.31 3.32
CA VAL A 20 3.50 15.19 4.51
C VAL A 20 4.83 15.00 5.22
N ILE A 21 5.24 13.77 5.51
CA ILE A 21 6.52 13.45 6.17
C ILE A 21 7.70 14.06 5.41
N ASN A 22 7.69 13.97 4.08
CA ASN A 22 8.78 14.44 3.23
C ASN A 22 8.82 15.97 3.07
N THR A 23 7.72 16.67 3.37
CA THR A 23 7.60 18.12 3.12
C THR A 23 7.53 18.96 4.39
N THR A 24 7.12 18.38 5.51
CA THR A 24 6.90 19.11 6.76
C THR A 24 8.19 19.37 7.52
N SER A 25 8.32 20.58 8.07
CA SER A 25 9.33 20.94 9.08
C SER A 25 8.78 20.95 10.52
N ASP A 26 7.45 20.82 10.67
CA ASP A 26 6.79 20.75 11.98
C ASP A 26 6.96 19.33 12.56
N SER A 27 7.58 19.24 13.74
CA SER A 27 7.88 17.98 14.41
C SER A 27 6.65 17.23 14.91
N THR A 28 5.60 17.94 15.30
CA THR A 28 4.34 17.34 15.76
C THR A 28 3.59 16.76 14.57
N LEU A 29 3.50 17.52 13.47
CA LEU A 29 2.88 17.05 12.23
C LEU A 29 3.65 15.86 11.64
N PHE A 30 4.99 15.93 11.63
CA PHE A 30 5.85 14.82 11.23
C PHE A 30 5.53 13.55 12.01
N THR A 31 5.51 13.64 13.34
CA THR A 31 5.29 12.48 14.22
C THR A 31 3.92 11.85 13.96
N ARG A 32 2.87 12.68 13.86
CA ARG A 32 1.51 12.19 13.59
C ARG A 32 1.39 11.56 12.21
N ALA A 33 1.97 12.17 11.18
CA ALA A 33 1.97 11.63 9.83
C ALA A 33 2.76 10.31 9.75
N HIS A 34 3.89 10.21 10.45
CA HIS A 34 4.70 8.99 10.52
C HIS A 34 3.98 7.82 11.21
N ILE A 35 3.24 8.09 12.28
CA ILE A 35 2.39 7.08 12.94
C ILE A 35 1.35 6.56 11.94
N LEU A 36 0.61 7.46 11.29
CA LEU A 36 -0.44 7.07 10.35
C LEU A 36 0.12 6.34 9.11
N TYR A 37 1.27 6.77 8.61
CA TYR A 37 2.02 6.09 7.55
C TYR A 37 2.33 4.63 7.94
N SER A 38 2.86 4.44 9.16
CA SER A 38 3.22 3.13 9.68
C SER A 38 2.01 2.22 9.88
N GLU A 39 0.89 2.77 10.36
CA GLU A 39 -0.39 2.07 10.52
C GLU A 39 -0.97 1.64 9.17
N CYS A 40 -0.97 2.52 8.17
CA CYS A 40 -1.45 2.21 6.83
C CYS A 40 -0.63 1.09 6.18
N LEU A 41 0.70 1.18 6.27
CA LEU A 41 1.59 0.15 5.70
C LEU A 41 1.38 -1.19 6.40
N SER A 42 1.31 -1.19 7.74
CA SER A 42 1.07 -2.39 8.55
C SER A 42 -0.27 -3.03 8.24
N PHE A 43 -1.32 -2.23 8.06
CA PHE A 43 -2.64 -2.72 7.69
C PHE A 43 -2.60 -3.44 6.34
N LEU A 44 -2.03 -2.81 5.31
CA LEU A 44 -1.94 -3.39 3.97
C LEU A 44 -1.17 -4.71 3.97
N GLN A 45 -0.06 -4.78 4.73
CA GLN A 45 0.74 -5.99 4.88
C GLN A 45 -0.01 -7.12 5.59
N ARG A 46 -0.66 -6.84 6.73
CA ARG A 46 -1.47 -7.84 7.48
C ARG A 46 -2.62 -8.40 6.65
N LYS A 47 -3.04 -7.66 5.64
CA LYS A 47 -4.12 -8.02 4.73
C LYS A 47 -3.65 -8.65 3.43
N ASP A 48 -2.35 -8.97 3.33
CA ASP A 48 -1.71 -9.56 2.15
C ASP A 48 -1.91 -8.73 0.87
N VAL A 49 -2.12 -7.42 1.00
CA VAL A 49 -2.18 -6.50 -0.14
C VAL A 49 -0.75 -6.28 -0.62
N PRO A 50 -0.41 -6.68 -1.86
CA PRO A 50 0.95 -6.59 -2.34
C PRO A 50 1.24 -5.15 -2.76
N VAL A 51 1.85 -4.37 -1.87
CA VAL A 51 2.24 -2.98 -2.12
C VAL A 51 3.74 -2.89 -2.34
N ILE A 52 4.16 -2.09 -3.31
CA ILE A 52 5.57 -1.80 -3.62
C ILE A 52 5.78 -0.29 -3.75
N PHE A 53 6.98 0.18 -3.45
CA PHE A 53 7.35 1.56 -3.71
C PHE A 53 7.78 1.72 -5.17
N ASN A 54 7.20 2.68 -5.87
CA ASN A 54 7.59 3.08 -7.21
C ASN A 54 8.50 4.31 -7.11
N GLU A 55 9.78 4.13 -7.43
CA GLU A 55 10.80 5.17 -7.34
C GLU A 55 10.55 6.32 -8.34
N GLU A 56 10.13 6.01 -9.57
CA GLU A 56 9.87 7.01 -10.62
C GLU A 56 8.76 8.00 -10.22
N ARG A 57 7.76 7.50 -9.49
CA ARG A 57 6.60 8.27 -9.03
C ARG A 57 6.71 8.71 -7.57
N ALA A 58 7.77 8.30 -6.89
CA ALA A 58 7.96 8.44 -5.45
C ALA A 58 6.66 8.14 -4.66
N CYS A 59 6.04 6.98 -4.91
CA CYS A 59 4.78 6.60 -4.26
C CYS A 59 4.60 5.07 -4.17
N PHE A 60 3.78 4.64 -3.21
CA PHE A 60 3.35 3.25 -3.09
C PHE A 60 2.24 2.93 -4.09
N VAL A 61 2.41 1.81 -4.79
CA VAL A 61 1.46 1.25 -5.74
C VAL A 61 1.22 -0.22 -5.45
N VAL A 62 0.10 -0.76 -5.93
CA VAL A 62 -0.15 -2.20 -5.85
C VAL A 62 0.68 -2.92 -6.90
N ASP A 63 1.37 -3.98 -6.50
CA ASP A 63 2.10 -4.87 -7.39
C ASP A 63 1.11 -5.74 -8.19
N THR A 64 0.74 -5.23 -9.35
CA THR A 64 -0.19 -5.89 -10.29
C THR A 64 0.37 -7.18 -10.85
N LEU A 65 1.70 -7.33 -10.95
CA LEU A 65 2.35 -8.55 -11.43
C LEU A 65 2.21 -9.68 -10.41
N LYS A 66 2.39 -9.39 -9.12
CA LYS A 66 2.18 -10.36 -8.05
C LYS A 66 0.72 -10.77 -7.93
N ILE A 67 -0.23 -9.86 -8.18
CA ILE A 67 -1.66 -10.19 -8.28
C ILE A 67 -1.93 -11.08 -9.50
N ALA A 68 -1.40 -10.74 -10.66
CA ALA A 68 -1.59 -11.51 -11.89
C ALA A 68 -1.06 -12.95 -11.76
N ARG A 69 0.14 -13.11 -11.18
CA ARG A 69 0.74 -14.43 -10.89
C ARG A 69 -0.12 -15.25 -9.93
N ARG A 70 -0.59 -14.66 -8.82
CA ARG A 70 -1.50 -15.33 -7.88
C ARG A 70 -2.80 -15.79 -8.58
N LYS A 71 -3.40 -14.94 -9.40
CA LYS A 71 -4.61 -15.29 -10.17
C LYS A 71 -4.36 -16.41 -11.17
N ALA A 72 -3.23 -16.38 -11.89
CA ALA A 72 -2.86 -17.43 -12.83
C ALA A 72 -2.64 -18.79 -12.15
N MET A 73 -1.97 -18.82 -11.00
CA MET A 73 -1.79 -20.04 -10.20
C MET A 73 -3.12 -20.59 -9.68
N LEU A 74 -3.99 -19.74 -9.14
CA LEU A 74 -5.34 -20.13 -8.70
C LEU A 74 -6.17 -20.70 -9.85
N LYS A 75 -6.13 -20.08 -11.04
CA LYS A 75 -6.81 -20.58 -12.23
C LYS A 75 -6.28 -21.95 -12.65
N ALA A 76 -4.96 -22.14 -12.64
CA ALA A 76 -4.35 -23.43 -12.96
C ALA A 76 -4.74 -24.52 -11.94
N ALA A 77 -4.79 -24.18 -10.65
CA ALA A 77 -5.18 -25.12 -9.60
C ALA A 77 -6.66 -25.53 -9.64
N LEU A 78 -7.54 -24.69 -10.20
CA LEU A 78 -8.98 -24.97 -10.36
C LEU A 78 -9.33 -25.68 -11.68
N GLN A 79 -8.38 -25.81 -12.60
CA GLN A 79 -8.54 -26.52 -13.88
C GLN A 79 -8.02 -27.98 -13.81
N VAL A 80 -7.62 -28.43 -12.63
CA VAL A 80 -7.27 -29.81 -12.26
C VAL A 80 -8.39 -30.38 -11.40
#